data_AF-A0A395S399-F1
#
_entry.id   AF-A0A395S399-F1
#
_cell.length_a   1.000
_cell.length_b   1.000
_cell.length_c   1.000
_cell.angle_alpha   90.00
_cell.angle_beta   90.00
_cell.angle_gamma   90.00
#
_symmetry.space_group_name_H-M   'P 1'
#
loop_
_entity.id
_entity.type
_entity.pdbx_description
1 polymer ?
#
loop_
_entity_poly.entity_id
_entity_poly.type
_entity_poly.pdbx_seq_one_letter_code
_entity_poly.pdbx_strand_id
1 'polypeptide(L)'
;MSTRLDNLLKSKNVVLLFGGVVSMAAAYTIWGNDGQGMFPPMADPTGDPKTWSREECRLWLEKRNLHPDPKATKEELIERVVANMRIPRK
;
A
#
# COMPACT_ATOMS: atom_id res chain seq x y z
N MET A 1 47.68 11.15 15.87
CA MET A 1 47.77 11.02 14.40
C MET A 1 46.42 10.49 13.93
N SER A 2 45.62 11.28 13.20
CA SER A 2 44.36 10.74 12.66
C SER A 2 44.68 9.86 11.47
N THR A 3 44.16 8.65 11.46
CA THR A 3 44.36 7.72 10.33
C THR A 3 43.51 8.15 9.15
N ARG A 4 43.82 7.64 7.95
CA ARG A 4 43.00 7.91 6.75
C ARG A 4 41.54 7.51 6.95
N LEU A 5 41.30 6.49 7.77
CA LEU A 5 39.98 5.98 8.12
C LEU A 5 39.22 6.94 9.06
N ASP A 6 39.90 7.54 10.03
CA ASP A 6 39.33 8.56 10.92
C ASP A 6 38.90 9.81 10.14
N ASN A 7 39.71 10.26 9.17
CA ASN A 7 39.37 11.42 8.34
C ASN A 7 38.22 11.15 7.38
N LEU A 8 38.08 9.92 6.88
CA LEU A 8 36.97 9.50 6.03
C LEU A 8 35.65 9.49 6.82
N LEU A 9 35.66 8.90 8.01
CA LEU A 9 34.49 8.82 8.90
C LEU A 9 34.08 10.19 9.47
N LYS A 10 35.04 11.09 9.70
CA LYS A 10 34.76 12.46 10.16
C LYS A 10 34.31 13.40 9.04
N SER A 11 34.27 12.93 7.79
CA SER A 11 33.86 13.75 6.66
C SER A 11 32.34 13.92 6.61
N LYS A 12 31.89 15.17 6.57
CA LYS A 12 30.45 15.51 6.45
C LYS A 12 29.80 14.85 5.23
N ASN A 13 30.56 14.64 4.16
CA ASN A 13 30.08 14.04 2.91
C ASN A 13 29.71 12.57 3.09
N VAL A 14 30.48 11.80 3.88
CA VAL A 14 30.17 10.38 4.15
C VAL A 14 28.93 10.26 5.03
N VAL A 15 28.76 11.15 6.02
CA VAL A 15 27.54 11.18 6.85
C VAL A 15 26.31 11.52 5.99
N LEU A 16 26.41 12.50 5.09
CA LEU A 16 25.32 12.87 4.19
C LEU A 16 24.99 11.75 3.19
N LEU A 17 26.01 11.08 2.63
CA LEU A 17 25.83 9.95 1.72
C LEU A 17 25.12 8.79 2.43
N PHE A 18 25.61 8.39 3.61
CA PHE A 18 25.00 7.33 4.40
C PHE A 18 23.56 7.68 4.81
N GLY A 19 23.34 8.89 5.32
CA GLY A 19 22.01 9.37 5.69
C GLY A 19 21.06 9.39 4.50
N GLY A 20 21.52 9.82 3.32
CA GLY A 20 20.74 9.81 2.09
C GLY A 20 20.32 8.40 1.66
N VAL A 21 21.26 7.44 1.68
CA VAL A 21 20.97 6.05 1.33
C VAL A 21 19.98 5.42 2.30
N VAL A 22 20.17 5.61 3.61
CA VAL A 22 19.25 5.09 4.64
C VAL A 22 17.86 5.71 4.49
N SER A 23 17.78 7.01 4.21
CA SER A 23 16.50 7.70 4.02
C SER A 23 15.76 7.22 2.77
N MET A 24 16.46 6.98 1.66
CA MET A 24 15.86 6.38 0.46
C MET A 24 15.38 4.96 0.73
N ALA A 25 16.18 4.14 1.41
CA ALA A 25 15.78 2.78 1.76
C ALA A 25 14.52 2.79 2.64
N ALA A 26 14.47 3.66 3.66
CA ALA A 26 13.29 3.82 4.51
C ALA A 26 12.05 4.32 3.74
N ALA A 27 12.22 5.29 2.84
CA ALA A 27 11.12 5.73 1.98
C ALA A 27 10.61 4.60 1.06
N TYR A 28 11.52 3.79 0.51
CA TYR A 28 11.17 2.65 -0.32
C TYR A 28 10.46 1.55 0.47
N THR A 29 10.85 1.26 1.71
CA THR A 29 10.15 0.26 2.54
C THR A 29 8.75 0.70 2.97
N ILE A 30 8.53 2.01 3.13
CA ILE A 30 7.22 2.57 3.49
C ILE A 30 6.28 2.64 2.28
N TRP A 31 6.75 3.18 1.15
CA TRP A 31 5.91 3.51 0.00
C TRP A 31 6.17 2.71 -1.27
N GLY A 32 7.38 2.20 -1.46
CA GLY A 32 7.84 1.64 -2.73
C GLY A 32 7.48 0.17 -2.96
N ASN A 33 6.88 -0.50 -1.97
CA ASN A 33 6.49 -1.90 -2.13
C ASN A 33 5.01 -1.93 -2.53
N ASP A 34 4.75 -2.02 -3.84
CA ASP A 34 3.44 -2.10 -4.51
C ASP A 34 2.41 -2.97 -3.76
N GLY A 35 1.78 -2.40 -2.71
CA GLY A 35 0.83 -3.10 -1.85
C GLY A 35 1.42 -4.09 -0.83
N GLN A 36 2.72 -4.05 -0.56
CA GLN A 36 3.43 -4.90 0.43
C GLN A 36 4.33 -4.04 1.37
N GLY A 37 4.06 -2.73 1.46
CA GLY A 37 4.78 -1.86 2.39
C GLY A 37 4.61 -2.30 3.85
N MET A 38 5.34 -1.63 4.75
CA MET A 38 5.29 -1.88 6.20
C MET A 38 3.85 -1.97 6.78
N PHE A 39 2.87 -1.38 6.09
CA PHE A 39 1.45 -1.53 6.38
C PHE A 39 0.82 -2.59 5.47
N PRO A 40 0.36 -3.72 6.03
CA PRO A 40 -0.36 -4.71 5.23
C PRO A 40 -1.60 -4.06 4.62
N PRO A 41 -1.96 -4.42 3.37
CA PRO A 41 -3.20 -3.94 2.78
C PRO A 41 -4.36 -4.31 3.71
N MET A 42 -5.23 -3.35 3.99
CA MET A 42 -6.39 -3.52 4.88
C MET A 42 -7.09 -4.83 4.54
N ALA A 43 -7.39 -5.71 5.50
CA ALA A 43 -8.03 -6.99 5.20
C ALA A 43 -9.35 -6.78 4.45
N ASP A 44 -9.72 -7.71 3.56
CA ASP A 44 -11.04 -7.63 2.93
C ASP A 44 -12.14 -7.71 3.99
N PRO A 45 -13.22 -6.92 3.86
CA PRO A 45 -14.35 -7.03 4.75
C PRO A 45 -14.93 -8.45 4.67
N THR A 46 -15.20 -9.04 5.82
CA THR A 46 -15.76 -10.40 5.95
C THR A 46 -17.24 -10.33 6.32
N GLY A 47 -18.06 -11.25 5.79
CA GLY A 47 -19.48 -11.35 6.11
C GLY A 47 -20.41 -10.92 4.97
N ASP A 48 -21.58 -10.38 5.31
CA ASP A 48 -22.62 -9.98 4.34
C ASP A 48 -22.28 -8.61 3.69
N PRO A 49 -22.17 -8.50 2.35
CA PRO A 49 -21.87 -7.24 1.66
C PRO A 49 -22.83 -6.10 1.97
N LYS A 50 -24.06 -6.41 2.39
CA LYS A 50 -25.07 -5.38 2.69
C LYS A 50 -24.72 -4.56 3.93
N THR A 51 -23.92 -5.11 4.84
CA THR A 51 -23.48 -4.40 6.05
C THR A 51 -22.25 -3.53 5.79
N TRP A 52 -21.56 -3.74 4.67
CA TRP A 52 -20.35 -2.99 4.34
C TRP A 52 -20.65 -1.52 4.05
N SER A 53 -19.67 -0.68 4.35
CA SER A 53 -19.64 0.71 3.96
C SER A 53 -19.38 0.86 2.46
N ARG A 54 -19.69 2.04 1.92
CA ARG A 54 -19.44 2.36 0.51
C ARG A 54 -17.96 2.24 0.15
N GLU A 55 -17.08 2.63 1.07
CA GLU A 55 -15.63 2.58 0.88
C GLU A 55 -15.10 1.15 0.90
N GLU A 56 -15.59 0.31 1.80
CA GLU A 56 -15.24 -1.12 1.83
C GLU A 56 -15.66 -1.84 0.54
N CYS A 57 -16.85 -1.56 0.02
CA CYS A 57 -17.31 -2.12 -1.27
C CYS A 57 -16.38 -1.67 -2.42
N ARG A 58 -15.99 -0.40 -2.43
CA ARG A 58 -15.08 0.16 -3.43
C ARG A 58 -13.70 -0.47 -3.35
N LEU A 59 -13.11 -0.55 -2.16
CA LEU A 59 -11.80 -1.15 -1.91
C LEU A 59 -11.79 -2.64 -2.30
N TRP A 60 -12.86 -3.37 -1.97
CA TRP A 60 -13.00 -4.78 -2.33
C TRP A 60 -13.00 -5.00 -3.85
N LEU A 61 -13.67 -4.11 -4.59
CA LEU A 61 -13.70 -4.13 -6.06
C LEU A 61 -12.35 -3.69 -6.66
N GLU A 62 -11.73 -2.63 -6.14
CA GLU A 62 -10.44 -2.13 -6.61
C GLU A 62 -9.32 -3.17 -6.46
N LYS A 63 -9.24 -3.87 -5.32
CA LYS A 63 -8.27 -4.97 -5.12
C LYS A 63 -8.42 -6.11 -6.13
N ARG A 64 -9.60 -6.26 -6.71
CA ARG A 64 -9.91 -7.28 -7.72
C ARG A 64 -9.87 -6.73 -9.15
N ASN A 65 -9.34 -5.52 -9.33
CA ASN A 65 -9.26 -4.81 -10.61
C ASN A 65 -10.63 -4.65 -11.31
N LEU A 66 -11.70 -4.46 -10.53
CA LEU A 66 -13.07 -4.29 -11.04
C LEU A 66 -13.47 -2.82 -11.23
N HIS A 67 -12.55 -1.89 -10.95
CA HIS A 67 -12.63 -0.44 -11.22
C HIS A 67 -14.05 0.13 -11.20
N PRO A 68 -14.70 0.20 -10.01
CA PRO A 68 -16.04 0.74 -9.89
C PRO A 68 -16.11 2.21 -10.33
N ASP A 69 -17.25 2.63 -10.87
CA ASP A 69 -17.49 4.04 -11.20
C ASP A 69 -17.43 4.87 -9.91
N PRO A 70 -16.64 5.96 -9.84
CA PRO A 70 -16.55 6.82 -8.67
C PRO A 70 -17.89 7.48 -8.27
N LYS A 71 -18.88 7.53 -9.18
CA LYS A 71 -20.22 8.06 -8.95
C LYS A 71 -21.26 6.98 -8.60
N ALA A 72 -20.89 5.70 -8.60
CA ALA A 72 -21.83 4.62 -8.28
C ALA A 72 -22.40 4.77 -6.85
N THR A 73 -23.69 4.48 -6.71
CA THR A 73 -24.36 4.50 -5.40
C THR A 73 -23.92 3.30 -4.55
N LYS A 74 -24.19 3.36 -3.23
CA LYS A 74 -23.83 2.27 -2.32
C LYS A 74 -24.48 0.95 -2.76
N GLU A 75 -25.74 1.02 -3.19
CA GLU A 75 -26.53 -0.13 -3.61
C GLU A 75 -25.96 -0.77 -4.87
N GLU A 76 -25.57 0.04 -5.86
CA GLU A 76 -24.95 -0.45 -7.10
C GLU A 76 -23.59 -1.13 -6.82
N LEU A 77 -22.80 -0.57 -5.90
CA LEU A 77 -21.53 -1.17 -5.49
C LEU A 77 -21.75 -2.53 -4.80
N ILE A 78 -22.75 -2.63 -3.93
CA ILE A 78 -23.11 -3.90 -3.26
C ILE A 78 -23.54 -4.95 -4.29
N GLU A 79 -24.37 -4.57 -5.26
CA GLU A 79 -24.80 -5.49 -6.32
C GLU A 79 -23.62 -6.01 -7.13
N ARG A 80 -22.67 -5.14 -7.49
CA ARG A 80 -21.44 -5.54 -8.18
C ARG A 80 -20.58 -6.47 -7.32
N VAL A 81 -20.43 -6.18 -6.03
CA VAL A 81 -19.70 -7.04 -5.08
C VAL A 81 -20.35 -8.43 -5.03
N VAL A 82 -21.67 -8.49 -4.81
CA VAL A 82 -22.43 -9.74 -4.73
C VAL A 82 -22.36 -10.53 -6.04
N ALA A 83 -22.46 -9.86 -7.19
CA ALA A 83 -22.33 -10.49 -8.50
C ALA A 83 -20.94 -11.11 -8.70
N ASN A 84 -19.88 -10.41 -8.30
CA ASN A 84 -18.50 -10.90 -8.43
C ASN A 84 -18.14 -11.98 -7.40
N MET A 85 -18.75 -11.99 -6.20
CA MET A 85 -18.53 -13.07 -5.22
C MET A 85 -19.15 -14.41 -5.63
N ARG A 86 -20.23 -14.38 -6.42
CA ARG A 86 -20.88 -15.62 -6.91
C ARG A 86 -20.07 -16.32 -8.00
N ILE A 87 -19.12 -15.62 -8.64
CA ILE A 87 -18.34 -16.15 -9.75
C ILE A 87 -16.94 -16.53 -9.20
N PRO A 88 -16.60 -17.82 -9.09
CA PRO A 88 -15.26 -18.23 -8.70
C PRO A 88 -14.28 -17.84 -9.80
N ARG A 89 -13.28 -17.00 -9.48
CA ARG A 89 -12.16 -16.68 -10.37
C ARG A 89 -10.91 -17.45 -9.93
N LYS A 90 -10.23 -18.06 -10.90
CA LYS A 90 -8.93 -18.73 -10.73
C LYS A 90 -7.79 -17.74 -10.89
#